data_AF-A0A139IC40-F1
#
_entry.id   AF-A0A139IC40-F1
#
_cell.length_a   1.000
_cell.length_b   1.000
_cell.length_c   1.000
_cell.angle_alpha   90.00
_cell.angle_beta   90.00
_cell.angle_gamma   90.00
#
_symmetry.space_group_name_H-M   'P 1'
#
loop_
_entity.id
_entity.type
_entity.pdbx_description
1 polymer ?
#
loop_
_entity_poly.entity_id
_entity_poly.type
_entity_poly.pdbx_seq_one_letter_code
_entity_poly.pdbx_strand_id
1 'polypeptide(L)'
;MAKLRYRLRCLFEGTTILLRHKRSVWSGKHEAGKEHDRTFLAQQVVNYYTEDQVAVLTALTQNFVTFNHWHSDLPGPTNPNLVALHSGTSVGYGANSFEHGSMTLRSTFQQLTESN
;
A
#
# COMPACT_ATOMS: atom_id res chain seq x y z
N MET A 1 -33.91 29.19 -30.75
CA MET A 1 -32.78 28.79 -31.61
C MET A 1 -31.49 29.12 -30.89
N ALA A 2 -30.81 28.12 -30.34
CA ALA A 2 -29.57 28.30 -29.59
C ALA A 2 -28.36 28.29 -30.53
N LYS A 3 -27.46 29.26 -30.34
CA LYS A 3 -26.19 29.39 -31.05
C LYS A 3 -25.09 29.35 -30.00
N LEU A 4 -24.45 28.19 -29.82
CA LEU A 4 -23.14 28.11 -29.19
C LEU A 4 -22.13 27.67 -30.23
N ARG A 5 -21.13 28.53 -30.48
CA ARG A 5 -19.93 28.22 -31.24
C ARG A 5 -18.82 27.87 -30.25
N TYR A 6 -18.23 26.69 -30.37
CA TYR A 6 -16.83 26.46 -30.01
C TYR A 6 -16.19 25.56 -31.08
N ARG A 7 -15.13 26.07 -31.71
CA ARG A 7 -14.27 25.33 -32.65
C ARG A 7 -13.39 24.38 -31.84
N LEU A 8 -13.58 23.07 -31.98
CA LEU A 8 -12.52 22.10 -31.69
C LEU A 8 -11.69 21.91 -32.96
N ARG A 9 -10.39 22.16 -32.86
CA ARG A 9 -9.39 21.71 -33.83
C ARG A 9 -8.86 20.38 -33.29
N CYS A 10 -9.07 19.29 -34.05
CA CYS A 10 -8.51 17.98 -33.75
C CYS A 10 -6.98 18.03 -33.91
N LEU A 11 -6.25 17.68 -32.85
CA LEU A 11 -4.90 17.13 -32.92
C LEU A 11 -4.94 15.78 -32.21
N PHE A 12 -4.52 14.77 -32.93
CA PHE A 12 -4.69 13.35 -32.64
C PHE A 12 -3.35 12.79 -32.19
N GLU A 13 -3.09 12.79 -30.89
CA GLU A 13 -2.18 11.88 -30.18
C GLU A 13 -2.86 11.68 -28.82
N GLY A 14 -3.62 10.63 -28.55
CA GLY A 14 -3.26 9.23 -28.69
C GLY A 14 -3.40 8.61 -27.29
N THR A 15 -4.62 8.19 -26.95
CA THR A 15 -5.08 7.52 -25.69
C THR A 15 -5.64 8.41 -24.58
N THR A 16 -6.86 8.92 -24.78
CA THR A 16 -7.72 9.39 -23.68
C THR A 16 -8.29 8.18 -22.93
N ILE A 17 -7.78 7.89 -21.72
CA ILE A 17 -8.44 6.95 -20.81
C ILE A 17 -9.69 7.64 -20.24
N LEU A 18 -10.87 7.17 -20.67
CA LEU A 18 -12.13 7.45 -20.02
C LEU A 18 -12.11 6.85 -18.61
N LEU A 19 -11.74 7.63 -17.60
CA LEU A 19 -11.96 7.28 -16.21
C LEU A 19 -13.47 7.35 -15.94
N ARG A 20 -14.19 6.25 -16.20
CA ARG A 20 -15.51 6.04 -15.59
C ARG A 20 -15.29 6.10 -14.09
N HIS A 21 -15.92 7.07 -13.42
CA HIS A 21 -16.06 7.11 -11.97
C HIS A 21 -16.92 5.92 -11.51
N LYS A 22 -16.34 4.71 -11.50
CA LYS A 22 -16.87 3.62 -10.69
C LYS A 22 -16.38 3.89 -9.28
N ARG A 23 -17.26 4.48 -8.48
CA ARG A 23 -17.15 4.47 -7.03
C ARG A 23 -17.23 3.00 -6.58
N SER A 24 -16.12 2.27 -6.65
CA SER A 24 -16.03 0.92 -6.09
C SER A 24 -15.91 1.08 -4.59
N VAL A 25 -17.06 1.22 -3.93
CA VAL A 25 -17.16 0.95 -2.50
C VAL A 25 -16.70 -0.49 -2.32
N TRP A 26 -15.64 -0.68 -1.53
CA TRP A 26 -15.07 -1.99 -1.21
C TRP A 26 -16.09 -2.74 -0.35
N SER A 27 -17.07 -3.38 -1.00
CA SER A 27 -18.17 -4.13 -0.36
C SER A 27 -17.92 -5.65 -0.40
N GLY A 28 -16.66 -6.07 -0.54
CA GLY A 28 -16.32 -7.49 -0.66
C GLY A 28 -15.86 -8.05 0.68
N LYS A 29 -16.73 -8.83 1.35
CA LYS A 29 -16.23 -9.83 2.31
C LYS A 29 -15.47 -10.87 1.50
N HIS A 30 -14.14 -10.79 1.46
CA HIS A 30 -13.32 -11.84 0.86
C HIS A 30 -13.25 -13.00 1.85
N GLU A 31 -14.08 -14.03 1.62
CA GLU A 31 -14.03 -15.27 2.38
C GLU A 31 -12.79 -16.05 1.97
N ALA A 32 -11.88 -16.26 2.92
CA ALA A 32 -10.68 -17.05 2.71
C ALA A 32 -11.06 -18.47 2.26
N GLY A 33 -10.52 -18.92 1.12
CA GLY A 33 -10.63 -20.32 0.65
C GLY A 33 -11.55 -20.56 -0.56
N LYS A 34 -12.13 -19.54 -1.19
CA LYS A 34 -12.85 -19.71 -2.47
C LYS A 34 -11.92 -19.50 -3.66
N GLU A 35 -12.08 -20.34 -4.69
CA GLU A 35 -11.40 -20.15 -5.97
C GLU A 35 -11.86 -18.81 -6.58
N HIS A 36 -10.91 -17.91 -6.79
CA HIS A 36 -11.15 -16.61 -7.40
C HIS A 36 -10.64 -16.65 -8.85
N ASP A 37 -11.36 -15.99 -9.76
CA ASP A 37 -10.92 -15.82 -11.14
C ASP A 37 -9.51 -15.19 -11.17
N ARG A 38 -8.57 -15.88 -11.84
CA ARG A 38 -7.18 -15.44 -11.99
C ARG A 38 -7.08 -14.07 -12.64
N THR A 39 -7.98 -13.75 -13.58
CA THR A 39 -8.01 -12.45 -14.24
C THR A 39 -8.39 -11.35 -13.26
N PHE A 40 -9.41 -11.61 -12.43
CA PHE A 40 -9.80 -10.70 -11.35
C PHE A 40 -8.67 -10.49 -10.33
N LEU A 41 -8.01 -11.56 -9.87
CA LEU A 41 -6.90 -11.46 -8.93
C LEU A 41 -5.70 -10.69 -9.51
N ALA A 42 -5.36 -10.96 -10.78
CA ALA A 42 -4.30 -10.23 -11.47
C ALA A 42 -4.61 -8.73 -11.53
N GLN A 43 -5.87 -8.37 -11.80
CA GLN A 43 -6.32 -6.97 -11.79
C GLN A 43 -6.19 -6.33 -10.39
N GLN A 44 -6.45 -7.07 -9.30
CA GLN A 44 -6.29 -6.54 -7.95
C GLN A 44 -4.81 -6.25 -7.62
N VAL A 45 -3.89 -7.13 -8.03
CA VAL A 45 -2.45 -7.00 -7.70
C VAL A 45 -1.79 -5.80 -8.39
N VAL A 46 -2.22 -5.45 -9.60
CA VAL A 46 -1.65 -4.30 -10.36
C VAL A 46 -2.38 -2.98 -10.12
N ASN A 47 -3.40 -2.96 -9.27
CA ASN A 47 -4.21 -1.77 -9.04
C ASN A 47 -3.49 -0.74 -8.16
N TYR A 48 -3.92 0.51 -8.22
CA TYR A 48 -3.39 1.62 -7.41
C TYR A 48 -4.51 2.49 -6.86
N TYR A 49 -4.24 3.19 -5.76
CA TYR A 49 -5.16 4.16 -5.17
C TYR A 49 -4.98 5.54 -5.80
N THR A 50 -6.08 6.28 -6.00
CA THR A 50 -6.03 7.70 -6.35
C THR A 50 -5.75 8.56 -5.11
N GLU A 51 -5.26 9.78 -5.30
CA GLU A 51 -4.98 10.70 -4.18
C GLU A 51 -6.21 10.95 -3.28
N ASP A 52 -7.40 11.04 -3.88
CA ASP A 52 -8.67 11.20 -3.16
C ASP A 52 -9.02 9.98 -2.27
N GLN A 53 -8.57 8.77 -2.64
CA GLN A 53 -8.83 7.55 -1.87
C GLN A 53 -7.89 7.44 -0.65
N VAL A 54 -6.72 8.09 -0.70
CA VAL A 54 -5.70 8.07 0.36
C VAL A 54 -5.31 9.49 0.79
N ALA A 55 -6.31 10.37 0.96
CA ALA A 55 -6.11 11.80 1.19
C ALA A 55 -5.14 12.13 2.34
N VAL A 56 -5.08 11.32 3.40
CA VAL A 56 -4.13 11.51 4.50
C VAL A 56 -2.68 11.25 4.07
N LEU A 57 -2.42 10.18 3.31
CA LEU A 57 -1.08 9.91 2.78
C LEU A 57 -0.66 10.99 1.78
N THR A 58 -1.58 11.44 0.93
CA THR A 58 -1.37 12.57 0.02
C THR A 58 -1.00 13.86 0.77
N ALA A 59 -1.69 14.16 1.88
CA ALA A 59 -1.35 15.32 2.69
C ALA A 59 0.05 15.17 3.34
N LEU A 60 0.43 13.97 3.78
CA LEU A 60 1.77 13.73 4.34
C LEU A 60 2.87 13.94 3.30
N THR A 61 2.69 13.48 2.06
CA THR A 61 3.68 13.66 1.00
C THR A 61 3.83 15.12 0.56
N GLN A 62 2.78 15.92 0.66
CA GLN A 62 2.81 17.35 0.31
C GLN A 62 3.41 18.24 1.40
N ASN A 63 3.33 17.82 2.67
CA ASN A 63 3.69 18.67 3.81
C ASN A 63 4.96 18.23 4.57
N PHE A 64 5.50 17.04 4.31
CA PHE A 64 6.68 16.50 4.99
C PHE A 64 7.69 15.89 4.02
N VAL A 65 8.93 15.74 4.48
CA VAL A 65 9.94 14.97 3.75
C VAL A 65 9.54 13.50 3.78
N THR A 66 9.41 12.91 2.59
CA THR A 66 9.05 11.50 2.42
C THR A 66 10.14 10.75 1.66
N PHE A 67 10.26 9.45 1.92
CA PHE A 67 11.20 8.57 1.25
C PHE A 67 10.44 7.61 0.34
N ASN A 68 10.75 7.64 -0.97
CA ASN A 68 10.15 6.79 -1.98
C ASN A 68 11.00 5.55 -2.33
N HIS A 69 12.14 5.37 -1.66
CA HIS A 69 13.04 4.21 -1.79
C HIS A 69 13.19 3.45 -0.46
N TRP A 70 12.10 3.36 0.30
CA TRP A 70 12.02 2.55 1.52
C TRP A 70 11.54 1.14 1.19
N HIS A 71 12.30 0.13 1.61
CA HIS A 71 12.00 -1.28 1.36
C HIS A 71 11.85 -2.03 2.68
N SER A 72 11.11 -3.13 2.66
CA SER A 72 11.07 -4.06 3.79
C SER A 72 12.44 -4.70 4.02
N ASP A 73 12.80 -4.92 5.28
CA ASP A 73 14.06 -5.61 5.64
C ASP A 73 14.07 -7.06 5.15
N LEU A 74 12.90 -7.69 5.11
CA LEU A 74 12.72 -9.04 4.59
C LEU A 74 11.61 -9.12 3.54
N PRO A 75 11.82 -9.86 2.45
CA PRO A 75 10.75 -10.27 1.56
C PRO A 75 9.89 -11.31 2.30
N GLY A 76 8.75 -10.90 2.82
CA GLY A 76 7.96 -11.81 3.66
C GLY A 76 6.78 -11.17 4.37
N PRO A 77 6.14 -11.95 5.26
CA PRO A 77 4.92 -11.56 5.96
C PRO A 77 5.18 -10.52 7.07
N THR A 78 4.11 -10.17 7.79
CA THR A 78 4.09 -9.11 8.81
C THR A 78 5.08 -9.31 9.94
N ASN A 79 5.03 -10.45 10.63
CA ASN A 79 5.80 -10.63 11.86
C ASN A 79 7.32 -10.44 11.69
N PRO A 80 8.02 -11.04 10.72
CA PRO A 80 9.48 -10.92 10.66
C PRO A 80 9.95 -9.49 10.36
N ASN A 81 9.19 -8.71 9.59
CA ASN A 81 9.45 -7.29 9.38
C ASN A 81 9.19 -6.45 10.63
N LEU A 82 8.19 -6.82 11.44
CA LEU A 82 7.95 -6.18 12.74
C LEU A 82 9.13 -6.38 13.70
N VAL A 83 9.72 -7.59 13.72
CA VAL A 83 10.92 -7.87 14.53
C VAL A 83 12.12 -7.04 14.06
N ALA A 84 12.33 -6.98 12.75
CA ALA A 84 13.41 -6.19 12.16
C ALA A 84 13.28 -4.71 12.49
N LEU A 85 12.07 -4.14 12.40
CA LEU A 85 11.80 -2.76 12.78
C LEU A 85 12.12 -2.46 14.27
N HIS A 86 11.83 -3.41 15.17
CA HIS A 86 12.03 -3.20 16.60
C HIS A 86 13.42 -3.54 17.12
N SER A 87 14.18 -4.40 16.44
CA SER A 87 15.45 -4.94 16.95
C SER A 87 16.62 -4.86 15.95
N GLY A 88 16.37 -4.37 14.73
CA GLY A 88 17.36 -4.26 13.65
C GLY A 88 17.64 -5.57 12.91
N THR A 89 16.96 -6.66 13.24
CA THR A 89 17.10 -7.96 12.57
C THR A 89 15.85 -8.81 12.77
N SER A 90 15.62 -9.81 11.92
CA SER A 90 14.53 -10.77 12.08
C SER A 90 14.91 -12.02 12.88
N VAL A 91 16.16 -12.11 13.37
CA VAL A 91 16.68 -13.32 14.04
C VAL A 91 16.63 -14.57 13.14
N GLY A 92 16.64 -14.37 11.81
CA GLY A 92 16.58 -15.46 10.84
C GLY A 92 15.18 -16.00 10.59
N TYR A 93 14.14 -15.39 11.17
CA TYR A 93 12.78 -15.78 10.89
C TYR A 93 12.26 -15.17 9.58
N GLY A 94 11.52 -15.96 8.80
CA GLY A 94 10.90 -15.54 7.53
C GLY A 94 9.41 -15.85 7.39
N ALA A 95 8.80 -16.47 8.39
CA ALA A 95 7.39 -16.85 8.39
C ALA A 95 6.59 -16.10 9.47
N ASN A 96 5.27 -16.07 9.32
CA ASN A 96 4.38 -15.42 10.28
C ASN A 96 4.08 -16.33 11.49
N SER A 97 5.11 -16.75 12.22
CA SER A 97 5.01 -17.87 13.17
C SER A 97 5.81 -17.65 14.45
N PHE A 98 5.53 -16.56 15.17
CA PHE A 98 6.20 -16.26 16.44
C PHE A 98 5.23 -16.28 17.60
N GLU A 99 5.62 -16.99 18.65
CA GLU A 99 5.01 -16.88 19.96
C GLU A 99 5.46 -15.59 20.65
N HIS A 100 4.62 -15.07 21.55
CA HIS A 100 4.95 -13.89 22.33
C HIS A 100 6.23 -14.12 23.15
N GLY A 101 7.19 -13.20 23.09
CA GLY A 101 8.46 -13.32 23.83
C GLY A 101 9.49 -14.29 23.23
N SER A 102 9.27 -14.81 22.02
CA SER A 102 10.22 -15.69 21.32
C SER A 102 11.50 -14.99 20.84
N MET A 103 11.61 -13.67 20.98
CA MET A 103 12.76 -12.89 20.55
C MET A 103 13.74 -12.71 21.70
N THR A 104 14.99 -13.12 21.50
CA THR A 104 16.08 -12.97 22.50
C THR A 104 16.64 -11.54 22.55
N LEU A 105 16.39 -10.73 21.53
CA LEU A 105 16.96 -9.39 21.38
C LEU A 105 16.14 -8.33 22.12
N ARG A 106 16.83 -7.33 22.67
CA ARG A 106 16.20 -6.14 23.25
C ARG A 106 15.64 -5.26 22.14
N SER A 107 14.35 -4.95 22.22
CA SER A 107 13.74 -3.97 21.33
C SER A 107 14.27 -2.56 21.60
N THR A 108 14.18 -1.66 20.62
CA THR A 108 14.51 -0.24 20.78
C THR A 108 13.75 0.40 21.95
N PHE A 109 12.49 0.01 22.18
CA PHE A 109 11.69 0.51 23.31
C PHE A 109 12.21 0.01 24.66
N GLN A 110 12.61 -1.26 24.73
CA GLN A 110 13.22 -1.81 25.94
C GLN A 110 14.55 -1.12 26.23
N GLN A 111 15.40 -0.94 25.21
CA GLN A 111 16.66 -0.21 25.35
C GLN A 111 16.44 1.22 25.87
N LEU A 112 15.46 1.94 25.31
CA LEU A 112 15.11 3.28 25.75
C LEU A 112 14.61 3.31 27.20
N THR A 113 13.81 2.32 27.60
CA THR A 113 13.23 2.24 28.95
C THR A 113 14.28 1.91 30.00
N GLU A 114 15.21 1.00 29.70
CA GLU A 114 16.28 0.58 30.62
C GLU A 114 17.42 1.62 30.75
N SER A 115 17.53 2.54 29.79
CA SER A 115 18.60 3.56 29.76
C SER A 115 18.22 4.88 30.43
N ASN A 116 16.99 5.01 30.93
CA ASN A 116 16.45 6.18 31.62
C ASN A 116 16.38 5.96 33.12
#